data_AF-A0A939MJN1-F1
#
_entry.id   AF-A0A939MJN1-F1
#
_cell.length_a   1.000
_cell.length_b   1.000
_cell.length_c   1.000
_cell.angle_alpha   90.00
_cell.angle_beta   90.00
_cell.angle_gamma   90.00
#
_symmetry.space_group_name_H-M   'P 1'
#
loop_
_entity.id
_entity.type
_entity.pdbx_description
1 polymer ?
#
loop_
_entity_poly.entity_id
_entity_poly.type
_entity_poly.pdbx_seq_one_letter_code
_entity_poly.pdbx_strand_id
1 'polypeptide(L)'
;MLSRILGRALIAATATAAALGALSLSACVSAQNCAIWVGFESSREMYDAAELVVVGDVPTESHERRIGGVAAQVYELGTFEVLKGDAGAAPLRVAAMPDPCGRPEMENLLADAGQSLLFLVESDDPEVWVTITPVQGVRPAEERSLLVDDEQAP
;
A
#
# COMPACT_ATOMS: atom_id res chain seq x y z
N MET A 1 5.59 26.84 -85.71
CA MET A 1 4.28 27.54 -85.73
C MET A 1 3.45 27.03 -84.56
N LEU A 2 3.05 27.94 -83.66
CA LEU A 2 1.87 27.91 -82.76
C LEU A 2 1.62 26.62 -81.96
N SER A 3 1.91 26.55 -80.65
CA SER A 3 1.21 27.22 -79.54
C SER A 3 -0.31 27.21 -79.69
N ARG A 4 -0.98 26.39 -78.84
CA ARG A 4 -2.42 26.39 -78.42
C ARG A 4 -2.73 24.98 -77.85
N ILE A 5 -3.35 24.73 -76.70
CA ILE A 5 -4.17 25.52 -75.77
C ILE A 5 -4.22 24.76 -74.44
N LEU A 6 -4.16 25.56 -73.38
CA LEU A 6 -4.63 25.35 -72.01
C LEU A 6 -5.51 24.11 -71.74
N GLY A 7 -5.15 23.44 -70.65
CA GLY A 7 -5.95 23.52 -69.44
C GLY A 7 -7.31 22.82 -69.50
N ARG A 8 -7.37 21.65 -68.87
CA ARG A 8 -8.58 21.19 -68.20
C ARG A 8 -8.21 20.26 -67.05
N ALA A 9 -8.36 20.84 -65.87
CA ALA A 9 -8.75 20.18 -64.62
C ALA A 9 -7.89 18.97 -64.18
N LEU A 10 -6.81 19.29 -63.45
CA LEU A 10 -6.60 18.60 -62.18
C LEU A 10 -7.86 18.75 -61.30
N ILE A 11 -8.05 17.81 -60.38
CA ILE A 11 -9.15 17.65 -59.42
C ILE A 11 -10.13 16.55 -59.86
N ALA A 12 -9.74 15.30 -59.59
CA ALA A 12 -10.69 14.28 -59.20
C ALA A 12 -9.97 13.16 -58.41
N ALA A 13 -10.49 12.93 -57.21
CA ALA A 13 -10.43 11.65 -56.49
C ALA A 13 -9.12 11.25 -55.79
N THR A 14 -8.79 11.90 -54.68
CA THR A 14 -8.07 11.26 -53.56
C THR A 14 -8.69 11.67 -52.22
N ALA A 15 -9.95 11.30 -52.00
CA ALA A 15 -10.63 11.53 -50.72
C ALA A 15 -11.58 10.39 -50.39
N THR A 16 -11.04 9.22 -50.00
CA THR A 16 -11.71 8.21 -49.12
C THR A 16 -10.82 6.98 -48.96
N ALA A 17 -9.88 6.99 -48.00
CA ALA A 17 -9.22 5.77 -47.52
C ALA A 17 -8.67 5.94 -46.08
N ALA A 18 -9.33 6.73 -45.24
CA ALA A 18 -8.93 6.96 -43.86
C ALA A 18 -10.13 6.75 -42.93
N ALA A 19 -10.56 5.50 -42.71
CA ALA A 19 -11.69 5.25 -41.80
C ALA A 19 -11.83 3.83 -41.20
N LEU A 20 -10.81 2.94 -41.22
CA LEU A 20 -11.01 1.54 -40.78
C LEU A 20 -9.96 0.97 -39.81
N GLY A 21 -9.09 1.78 -39.21
CA GLY A 21 -7.99 1.29 -38.34
C GLY A 21 -8.05 1.67 -36.85
N ALA A 22 -9.14 2.27 -36.35
CA ALA A 22 -9.10 3.04 -35.10
C ALA A 22 -9.94 2.50 -33.92
N LEU A 23 -10.39 1.24 -33.92
CA LEU A 23 -11.35 0.75 -32.90
C LEU A 23 -10.88 -0.43 -32.03
N SER A 24 -9.61 -0.82 -32.09
CA SER A 24 -9.14 -2.01 -31.34
C SER A 24 -8.46 -1.72 -29.99
N LEU A 25 -8.41 -0.46 -29.52
CA LEU A 25 -8.00 -0.19 -28.14
C LEU A 25 -9.21 -0.40 -27.21
N SER A 26 -9.61 -1.66 -27.06
CA SER A 26 -10.36 -2.07 -25.87
C SER A 26 -9.42 -1.85 -24.69
N ALA A 27 -9.59 -0.70 -24.03
CA ALA A 27 -8.98 -0.42 -22.75
C ALA A 27 -9.29 -1.61 -21.84
N CYS A 28 -8.27 -2.40 -21.52
CA CYS A 28 -8.34 -3.37 -20.44
C CYS A 28 -8.46 -2.54 -19.15
N VAL A 29 -9.70 -2.20 -18.79
CA VAL A 29 -10.01 -1.72 -17.46
C VAL A 29 -9.85 -2.93 -16.54
N SER A 30 -8.68 -3.06 -15.95
CA SER A 30 -8.48 -4.04 -14.88
C SER A 30 -9.41 -3.63 -13.75
N ALA A 31 -10.53 -4.34 -13.59
CA ALA A 31 -11.36 -4.21 -12.41
C ALA A 31 -10.50 -4.62 -11.21
N GLN A 32 -9.97 -3.64 -10.49
CA GLN A 32 -9.28 -3.90 -9.24
C GLN A 32 -10.37 -4.23 -8.20
N ASN A 33 -10.48 -5.49 -7.82
CA ASN A 33 -11.33 -5.88 -6.70
C ASN A 33 -10.69 -5.32 -5.43
N CYS A 34 -11.29 -4.28 -4.87
CA CYS A 34 -10.80 -3.68 -3.64
C CYS A 34 -10.94 -4.66 -2.48
N ALA A 35 -9.84 -4.84 -1.74
CA ALA A 35 -9.85 -5.61 -0.52
C ALA A 35 -10.77 -4.92 0.50
N ILE A 36 -11.72 -5.69 1.02
CA ILE A 36 -12.40 -5.35 2.27
C ILE A 36 -11.49 -5.82 3.40
N TRP A 37 -11.04 -4.89 4.23
CA TRP A 37 -10.18 -5.21 5.37
C TRP A 37 -11.03 -5.68 6.54
N VAL A 38 -10.53 -6.68 7.27
CA VAL A 38 -11.13 -7.09 8.55
C VAL A 38 -10.99 -5.94 9.54
N GLY A 39 -12.05 -5.70 10.32
CA GLY A 39 -12.01 -4.80 11.46
C GLY A 39 -11.81 -5.59 12.74
N PHE A 40 -10.94 -5.10 13.62
CA PHE A 40 -10.71 -5.66 14.95
C PHE A 40 -11.33 -4.77 16.03
N GLU A 41 -12.05 -5.35 16.98
CA GLU A 41 -12.75 -4.62 18.04
C GLU A 41 -11.83 -4.26 19.21
N SER A 42 -10.75 -5.02 19.41
CA SER A 42 -9.83 -4.84 20.53
C SER A 42 -8.36 -5.07 20.18
N SER A 43 -7.47 -4.54 21.02
CA SER A 43 -6.02 -4.80 20.94
C SER A 43 -5.68 -6.27 21.18
N ARG A 44 -6.55 -7.02 21.88
CA ARG A 44 -6.43 -8.46 22.05
C ARG A 44 -6.73 -9.23 20.77
N GLU A 45 -7.80 -8.89 20.06
CA GLU A 45 -8.09 -9.53 18.77
C GLU A 45 -6.98 -9.27 17.74
N MET A 46 -6.40 -8.06 17.74
CA MET A 46 -5.23 -7.76 16.91
C MET A 46 -4.00 -8.55 17.36
N TYR A 47 -3.77 -8.70 18.68
CA TYR A 47 -2.68 -9.52 19.22
C TYR A 47 -2.78 -10.96 18.74
N ASP A 48 -3.98 -11.54 18.79
CA ASP A 48 -4.23 -12.92 18.38
C ASP A 48 -4.02 -13.12 16.88
N ALA A 49 -4.47 -12.16 16.06
CA ALA A 49 -4.38 -12.23 14.60
C ALA A 49 -3.01 -11.82 14.02
N ALA A 50 -2.22 -10.99 14.72
CA ALA A 50 -0.90 -10.56 14.26
C ALA A 50 0.14 -11.69 14.32
N GLU A 51 1.12 -11.65 13.44
CA GLU A 51 2.24 -12.61 13.42
C GLU A 51 3.40 -12.12 14.29
N LEU A 52 3.61 -10.81 14.33
CA LEU A 52 4.60 -10.13 15.16
C LEU A 52 3.93 -9.00 15.93
N VAL A 53 4.23 -8.89 17.23
CA VAL A 53 3.78 -7.77 18.07
C VAL A 53 4.98 -7.20 18.80
N VAL A 54 5.20 -5.89 18.64
CA VAL A 54 6.32 -5.19 19.26
C VAL A 54 5.87 -3.89 19.93
N VAL A 55 6.62 -3.46 20.94
CA VAL A 55 6.54 -2.11 21.49
C VAL A 55 7.83 -1.39 21.14
N GLY A 56 7.76 -0.28 20.43
CA GLY A 56 8.95 0.43 19.95
C GLY A 56 8.68 1.91 19.69
N ASP A 57 9.75 2.68 19.52
CA ASP A 57 9.66 4.08 19.09
C ASP A 57 9.71 4.15 17.56
N VAL A 58 8.63 4.63 16.96
CA VAL A 58 8.54 4.85 15.52
C VAL A 58 9.15 6.23 15.21
N PRO A 59 10.28 6.30 14.47
CA PRO A 59 10.94 7.56 14.18
C PRO A 59 10.10 8.41 13.21
N THR A 60 10.34 9.72 13.19
CA THR A 60 9.73 10.60 12.17
C THR A 60 10.33 10.36 10.78
N GLU A 61 11.60 9.96 10.71
CA GLU A 61 12.29 9.69 9.44
C GLU A 61 11.79 8.38 8.82
N SER A 62 11.42 8.46 7.54
CA SER A 62 11.02 7.32 6.73
C SER A 62 11.60 7.41 5.33
N HIS A 63 11.64 6.29 4.63
CA HIS A 63 11.98 6.22 3.22
C HIS A 63 10.87 5.51 2.44
N GLU A 64 10.70 5.90 1.18
CA GLU A 64 9.72 5.25 0.31
C GLU A 64 10.29 3.90 -0.20
N ARG A 65 9.47 2.84 -0.15
CA ARG A 65 9.73 1.55 -0.79
C ARG A 65 8.44 1.06 -1.44
N ARG A 66 8.55 0.19 -2.46
CA ARG A 66 7.37 -0.47 -3.03
C ARG A 66 7.10 -1.77 -2.29
N ILE A 67 5.90 -1.91 -1.76
CA ILE A 67 5.38 -3.11 -1.10
C ILE A 67 4.10 -3.49 -1.84
N GLY A 68 3.96 -4.73 -2.32
CA GLY A 68 2.80 -5.14 -3.12
C GLY A 68 2.63 -4.35 -4.42
N GLY A 69 3.70 -3.75 -4.93
CA GLY A 69 3.65 -2.82 -6.07
C GLY A 69 3.02 -1.46 -5.76
N VAL A 70 2.81 -1.10 -4.50
CA VAL A 70 2.31 0.21 -4.04
C VAL A 70 3.42 0.93 -3.29
N ALA A 71 3.55 2.25 -3.47
CA ALA A 71 4.51 3.05 -2.71
C ALA A 71 4.07 3.15 -1.25
N ALA A 72 4.98 2.86 -0.32
CA ALA A 72 4.75 2.89 1.12
C ALA A 72 5.95 3.51 1.83
N GLN A 73 5.68 4.22 2.93
CA GLN A 73 6.71 4.74 3.81
C GLN A 73 7.16 3.64 4.77
N VAL A 74 8.47 3.38 4.78
CA VAL A 74 9.11 2.41 5.67
C VAL A 74 9.89 3.16 6.75
N TYR A 75 9.70 2.70 7.98
CA TYR A 75 10.32 3.20 9.19
C TYR A 75 11.26 2.13 9.76
N GLU A 76 12.43 2.54 10.25
CA GLU A 76 13.43 1.63 10.82
C GLU A 76 13.46 1.77 12.34
N LEU A 77 12.89 0.80 13.04
CA LEU A 77 12.85 0.76 14.51
C LEU A 77 14.19 0.24 15.04
N GLY A 78 14.98 1.13 15.64
CA GLY A 78 16.28 0.79 16.20
C GLY A 78 16.22 0.11 17.58
N THR A 79 15.14 0.31 18.34
CA THR A 79 14.95 -0.31 19.66
C THR A 79 13.48 -0.66 19.86
N PHE A 80 13.24 -1.92 20.21
CA PHE A 80 11.89 -2.44 20.43
C PHE A 80 11.93 -3.64 21.38
N GLU A 81 10.79 -3.89 22.02
CA GLU A 81 10.50 -5.09 22.81
C GLU A 81 9.56 -5.98 21.99
N VAL A 82 9.85 -7.29 21.91
CA VAL A 82 8.99 -8.25 21.23
C VAL A 82 8.01 -8.87 22.23
N LEU A 83 6.71 -8.73 21.97
CA LEU A 83 5.63 -9.32 22.77
C LEU A 83 5.06 -10.61 22.15
N LYS A 84 5.20 -10.80 20.84
CA LYS A 84 4.77 -12.00 20.09
C LYS A 84 5.62 -12.12 18.82
N GLY A 85 5.93 -13.35 18.41
CA GLY A 85 6.60 -13.62 17.13
C GLY A 85 8.13 -13.51 17.20
N ASP A 86 8.77 -13.49 16.03
CA ASP A 86 10.21 -13.30 15.86
C ASP A 86 10.46 -12.09 14.95
N ALA A 87 11.07 -11.05 15.51
CA ALA A 87 11.38 -9.81 14.79
C ALA A 87 12.69 -9.90 14.00
N GLY A 88 13.48 -10.96 14.20
CA GLY A 88 14.83 -11.07 13.66
C GLY A 88 15.80 -10.05 14.29
N ALA A 89 16.78 -9.61 13.50
CA ALA A 89 17.79 -8.65 13.94
C ALA A 89 17.33 -7.21 13.74
N ALA A 90 17.76 -6.32 14.63
CA ALA A 90 17.55 -4.88 14.47
C ALA A 90 18.39 -4.31 13.29
N PRO A 91 17.93 -3.23 12.64
CA PRO A 91 16.67 -2.53 12.88
C PRO A 91 15.46 -3.28 12.30
N LEU A 92 14.30 -3.17 12.96
CA LEU A 92 13.05 -3.72 12.46
C LEU A 92 12.44 -2.74 11.46
N ARG A 93 12.24 -3.17 10.20
CA ARG A 93 11.61 -2.36 9.17
C ARG A 93 10.11 -2.58 9.16
N VAL A 94 9.36 -1.50 9.28
CA VAL A 94 7.89 -1.51 9.33
C VAL A 94 7.30 -0.48 8.39
N ALA A 95 6.19 -0.83 7.77
CA ALA A 95 5.36 0.09 7.00
C ALA A 95 3.89 -0.05 7.42
N ALA A 96 3.09 0.99 7.16
CA ALA A 96 1.64 0.79 7.17
C ALA A 96 1.27 -0.13 6.00
N MET A 97 0.34 -1.06 6.22
CA MET A 97 -0.19 -1.91 5.16
C MET A 97 -0.64 -1.04 3.99
N PRO A 98 -0.17 -1.29 2.76
CA PRO A 98 -0.62 -0.51 1.61
C PRO A 98 -2.11 -0.72 1.32
N ASP A 99 -2.85 0.35 1.01
CA ASP A 99 -4.19 0.25 0.42
C ASP A 99 -4.10 0.42 -1.10
N PRO A 100 -4.10 -0.66 -1.90
CA PRO A 100 -3.96 -0.57 -3.35
C PRO A 100 -5.13 0.16 -4.02
N CYS A 101 -6.25 0.32 -3.32
CA CYS A 101 -7.40 1.09 -3.78
C CYS A 101 -7.29 2.59 -3.56
N GLY A 102 -6.19 3.05 -2.96
CA GLY A 102 -5.83 4.46 -2.88
C GLY A 102 -6.89 5.30 -2.20
N ARG A 103 -7.55 4.78 -1.15
CA ARG A 103 -8.50 5.58 -0.38
C ARG A 103 -7.72 6.67 0.35
N PRO A 104 -7.93 7.96 0.01
CA PRO A 104 -7.12 9.06 0.55
C PRO A 104 -7.32 9.26 2.05
N GLU A 105 -8.36 8.65 2.63
CA GLU A 105 -8.70 8.72 4.05
C GLU A 105 -7.87 7.76 4.92
N MET A 106 -7.10 6.85 4.31
CA MET A 106 -6.20 5.96 5.03
C MET A 106 -4.83 6.64 5.16
N GLU A 107 -4.74 7.58 6.11
CA GLU A 107 -3.47 8.20 6.48
C GLU A 107 -2.48 7.15 7.01
N ASN A 108 -1.19 7.38 6.78
CA ASN A 108 -0.13 6.49 7.25
C ASN A 108 -0.10 6.49 8.79
N LEU A 109 -0.60 5.41 9.40
CA LEU A 109 -0.71 5.25 10.86
C LEU A 109 0.62 5.33 11.60
N LEU A 110 1.74 5.12 10.91
CA LEU A 110 3.07 5.19 11.51
C LEU A 110 3.65 6.60 11.50
N ALA A 111 3.06 7.53 10.74
CA ALA A 111 3.50 8.92 10.76
C ALA A 111 3.27 9.51 12.16
N ASP A 112 4.34 10.00 12.78
CA ASP A 112 4.33 10.61 14.10
C ASP A 112 3.80 9.70 15.24
N ALA A 113 3.82 8.38 15.04
CA ALA A 113 3.32 7.41 16.01
C ALA A 113 4.17 7.35 17.30
N GLY A 114 5.46 7.70 17.22
CA GLY A 114 6.38 7.67 18.37
C GLY A 114 6.37 6.33 19.11
N GLN A 115 6.38 6.37 20.44
CA GLN A 115 6.32 5.17 21.27
C GLN A 115 4.96 4.46 21.13
N SER A 116 4.94 3.34 20.42
CA SER A 116 3.73 2.63 20.02
C SER A 116 3.82 1.11 20.21
N LEU A 117 2.65 0.50 20.40
CA LEU A 117 2.40 -0.93 20.29
C LEU A 117 1.97 -1.24 18.85
N LEU A 118 2.75 -2.08 18.17
CA LEU A 118 2.57 -2.40 16.76
C LEU A 118 2.12 -3.86 16.58
N PHE A 119 1.09 -4.05 15.74
CA PHE A 119 0.57 -5.36 15.36
C PHE A 119 0.85 -5.58 13.88
N LEU A 120 1.69 -6.57 13.60
CA LEU A 120 2.36 -6.72 12.33
C LEU A 120 2.13 -8.10 11.72
N VAL A 121 2.14 -8.15 10.39
CA VAL A 121 2.11 -9.37 9.57
C VAL A 121 3.19 -9.32 8.50
N GLU A 122 3.58 -10.48 7.98
CA GLU A 122 4.51 -10.57 6.86
C GLU A 122 3.97 -9.83 5.63
N SER A 123 4.86 -9.14 4.91
CA SER A 123 4.54 -8.57 3.60
C SER A 123 5.11 -9.43 2.47
N ASP A 124 4.85 -9.05 1.22
CA ASP A 124 5.49 -9.68 0.05
C ASP A 124 6.99 -9.38 -0.04
N ASP A 125 7.45 -8.34 0.67
CA ASP A 125 8.85 -8.06 0.91
C ASP A 125 9.27 -8.65 2.26
N PRO A 126 10.03 -9.76 2.29
CA PRO A 126 10.36 -10.46 3.53
C PRO A 126 11.25 -9.64 4.48
N GLU A 127 11.79 -8.50 4.01
CA GLU A 127 12.57 -7.58 4.85
C GLU A 127 11.71 -6.53 5.54
N VAL A 128 10.40 -6.43 5.22
CA VAL A 128 9.52 -5.38 5.71
C VAL A 128 8.26 -6.00 6.31
N TRP A 129 8.00 -5.68 7.57
CA TRP A 129 6.75 -5.98 8.24
C TRP A 129 5.71 -4.90 7.92
N VAL A 130 4.45 -5.27 7.86
CA VAL A 130 3.34 -4.31 7.65
C VAL A 130 2.34 -4.37 8.78
N THR A 131 1.67 -3.26 9.08
CA THR A 131 0.55 -3.26 10.04
C THR A 131 -0.52 -4.26 9.63
N ILE A 132 -1.25 -4.83 10.59
CA ILE A 132 -2.25 -5.89 10.29
C ILE A 132 -3.34 -5.45 9.30
N THR A 133 -3.68 -4.16 9.24
CA THR A 133 -4.50 -3.55 8.17
C THR A 133 -4.01 -2.13 7.87
N PRO A 134 -4.52 -1.45 6.82
CA PRO A 134 -4.10 -0.07 6.55
C PRO A 134 -4.69 0.98 7.52
N VAL A 135 -5.69 0.61 8.34
CA VAL A 135 -6.35 1.51 9.32
C VAL A 135 -6.19 1.05 10.77
N GLN A 136 -5.63 -0.13 11.01
CA GLN A 136 -5.39 -0.68 12.34
C GLN A 136 -4.01 -1.35 12.38
N GLY A 137 -3.48 -1.47 13.59
CA GLY A 137 -2.17 -2.09 13.85
C GLY A 137 -1.16 -1.16 14.52
N VAL A 138 -1.58 0.05 14.88
CA VAL A 138 -0.84 0.97 15.74
C VAL A 138 -1.72 1.34 16.92
N ARG A 139 -1.19 1.20 18.13
CA ARG A 139 -1.84 1.61 19.39
C ARG A 139 -0.84 2.35 20.29
N PRO A 140 -1.33 3.20 21.21
CA PRO A 140 -0.49 3.75 22.26
C PRO A 140 0.21 2.64 23.04
N ALA A 141 1.50 2.83 23.37
CA ALA A 141 2.30 1.80 24.02
C ALA A 141 1.76 1.38 25.40
N GLU A 142 1.03 2.24 26.11
CA GLU A 142 0.38 1.93 27.38
C GLU A 142 -0.67 0.81 27.29
N GLU A 143 -1.28 0.60 26.12
CA GLU A 143 -2.25 -0.47 25.90
C GLU A 143 -1.62 -1.87 25.99
N ARG A 144 -0.28 -1.99 26.02
CA ARG A 144 0.39 -3.26 26.29
C ARG A 144 -0.06 -3.90 27.62
N SER A 145 -0.46 -3.08 28.60
CA SER A 145 -0.96 -3.57 29.89
C SER A 145 -2.21 -4.43 29.73
N LEU A 146 -3.10 -4.05 28.80
CA LEU A 146 -4.35 -4.76 28.50
C LEU A 146 -4.13 -6.14 27.88
N LEU A 147 -2.92 -6.43 27.39
CA LEU A 147 -2.56 -7.74 26.85
C LEU A 147 -2.16 -8.73 27.95
N VAL A 148 -1.67 -8.24 29.09
CA VAL A 148 -1.08 -9.04 30.18
C VAL A 148 -2.15 -9.46 31.22
N ASP A 149 -3.22 -8.69 31.38
CA ASP A 149 -4.17 -8.81 32.50
C ASP A 149 -5.08 -10.05 32.48
N ASP A 150 -5.13 -10.81 31.38
CA ASP A 150 -6.05 -11.95 31.21
C ASP A 150 -5.42 -13.32 31.51
N GLU A 151 -4.09 -13.41 31.65
CA GLU A 151 -3.41 -14.68 32.03
C GLU A 151 -3.56 -14.99 33.54
N GLN A 152 -4.28 -14.15 34.29
CA GLN A 152 -4.46 -14.23 35.74
C GLN A 152 -5.92 -14.51 36.16
N ALA A 153 -6.76 -15.00 35.26
CA ALA A 153 -8.06 -15.56 35.64
C ALA A 153 -7.86 -16.95 36.32
N PRO A 154 -8.37 -17.15 37.55
CA PRO A 154 -8.14 -18.36 38.36
C PRO A 154 -8.78 -19.63 37.81
#